data_AF-A0A3D5WHK2-F1
#
_entry.id   AF-A0A3D5WHK2-F1
#
_cell.length_a   1.000
_cell.length_b   1.000
_cell.length_c   1.000
_cell.angle_alpha   90.00
_cell.angle_beta   90.00
_cell.angle_gamma   90.00
#
_symmetry.space_group_name_H-M   'P 1'
#
loop_
_entity.id
_entity.type
_entity.pdbx_description
1 polymer ?
#
loop_
_entity_poly.entity_id
_entity_poly.type
_entity_poly.pdbx_seq_one_letter_code
_entity_poly.pdbx_strand_id
1 'polypeptide(L)'
;TSAIAGMGLGSSVALITDGRFSGASRGASIGHISPEAAVGGPIALVEEGDIIAIDIPANAINVKVSDEVLAERRAKWQPREP
;
A
#
# COMPACT_ATOMS: atom_id res chain seq x y z
N THR A 1 4.28 -2.17 -12.96
CA THR A 1 4.67 -0.78 -13.30
C THR A 1 4.41 -0.47 -14.78
N SER A 2 4.95 -1.25 -15.73
CA SER A 2 4.83 -0.97 -17.18
C SER A 2 3.39 -0.92 -17.72
N ALA A 3 2.45 -1.72 -17.18
CA ALA A 3 1.05 -1.69 -17.59
C ALA A 3 0.39 -0.33 -17.30
N ILE A 4 0.55 0.18 -16.06
CA ILE A 4 0.02 1.49 -15.63
C ILE A 4 0.67 2.63 -16.41
N ALA A 5 1.97 2.53 -16.67
CA ALA A 5 2.68 3.50 -17.52
C ALA A 5 2.17 3.49 -18.97
N GLY A 6 1.92 2.30 -19.54
CA GLY A 6 1.35 2.14 -20.89
C GLY A 6 -0.08 2.67 -21.00
N MET A 7 -0.84 2.67 -19.91
CA MET A 7 -2.16 3.31 -19.82
C MET A 7 -2.08 4.84 -19.61
N GLY A 8 -0.88 5.42 -19.51
CA GLY A 8 -0.69 6.85 -19.30
C GLY A 8 -1.00 7.35 -17.88
N LEU A 9 -1.19 6.44 -16.91
CA LEU A 9 -1.61 6.77 -15.55
C LEU A 9 -0.45 7.01 -14.57
N GLY A 10 0.78 7.03 -15.06
CA GLY A 10 1.97 7.14 -14.21
C GLY A 10 2.06 8.42 -13.38
N SER A 11 1.39 9.51 -13.77
CA SER A 11 1.37 10.76 -13.00
C SER A 11 0.13 10.92 -12.11
N SER A 12 -0.86 10.04 -12.22
CA SER A 12 -2.15 10.14 -11.53
C SER A 12 -2.42 8.99 -10.55
N VAL A 13 -1.61 7.92 -10.60
CA VAL A 13 -1.76 6.73 -9.75
C VAL A 13 -0.46 6.45 -9.01
N ALA A 14 -0.56 6.19 -7.71
CA ALA A 14 0.53 5.67 -6.90
C ALA A 14 0.46 4.14 -6.80
N LEU A 15 1.63 3.48 -6.76
CA LEU A 15 1.74 2.04 -6.59
C LEU A 15 2.42 1.72 -5.26
N ILE A 16 1.82 0.84 -4.46
CA ILE A 16 2.30 0.46 -3.14
C ILE A 16 2.34 -1.08 -3.05
N THR A 17 3.41 -1.65 -2.49
CA THR A 17 3.53 -3.09 -2.24
C THR A 17 4.50 -3.38 -1.09
N ASP A 18 4.29 -4.47 -0.37
CA ASP A 18 5.25 -5.10 0.55
C ASP A 18 6.35 -5.89 -0.18
N GLY A 19 6.15 -6.20 -1.46
CA GLY A 19 7.17 -6.75 -2.34
C GLY A 19 8.11 -5.70 -2.93
N ARG A 20 8.49 -5.90 -4.20
CA ARG A 20 9.40 -5.00 -4.94
C ARG A 20 8.85 -4.65 -6.31
N PHE A 21 9.19 -3.48 -6.81
CA PHE A 21 8.99 -3.12 -8.22
C PHE A 21 10.30 -3.26 -9.02
N SER A 22 10.21 -3.75 -10.25
CA SER A 22 11.32 -3.71 -11.22
C SER A 22 11.08 -2.60 -12.24
N GLY A 23 12.15 -1.84 -12.56
CA GLY A 23 12.17 -0.83 -13.63
C GLY A 23 12.00 0.62 -13.19
N ALA A 24 12.28 1.53 -14.13
CA ALA A 24 12.09 2.97 -14.00
C ALA A 24 10.60 3.29 -13.88
N SER A 25 10.11 3.32 -12.64
CA SER A 25 8.76 3.73 -12.34
C SER A 25 8.56 5.19 -12.78
N ARG A 26 7.54 5.45 -13.60
CA ARG A 26 7.04 6.81 -13.84
C ARG A 26 5.93 7.05 -12.83
N GLY A 27 6.19 7.86 -11.81
CA GLY A 27 5.24 8.12 -10.72
C GLY A 27 5.71 7.68 -9.34
N ALA A 28 4.82 7.80 -8.35
CA ALA A 28 5.05 7.34 -6.99
C ALA A 28 4.93 5.81 -6.92
N SER A 29 6.05 5.12 -6.75
CA SER A 29 6.12 3.67 -6.55
C SER A 29 6.86 3.36 -5.26
N ILE A 30 6.15 2.82 -4.27
CA ILE A 30 6.66 2.55 -2.93
C ILE A 30 6.63 1.03 -2.72
N GLY A 31 7.80 0.42 -2.69
CA GLY A 31 7.96 -1.01 -2.38
C GLY A 31 8.41 -1.22 -0.94
N HIS A 32 8.60 -2.48 -0.55
CA HIS A 32 9.17 -2.89 0.73
C HIS A 32 8.39 -2.38 1.95
N ILE A 33 7.08 -2.15 1.82
CA ILE A 33 6.23 -1.83 2.97
C ILE A 33 6.36 -2.94 4.01
N SER A 34 6.63 -2.53 5.24
CA SER A 34 6.90 -3.45 6.36
C SER A 34 6.15 -2.98 7.62
N PRO A 35 5.63 -3.89 8.46
CA PRO A 35 5.57 -5.34 8.24
C PRO A 35 4.71 -5.73 7.02
N GLU A 36 5.05 -6.87 6.40
CA GLU A 36 4.37 -7.35 5.19
C GLU A 36 2.93 -7.82 5.47
N ALA A 37 2.14 -7.98 4.41
CA ALA A 37 0.75 -8.40 4.53
C ALA A 37 0.63 -9.82 5.14
N ALA A 38 1.56 -10.72 4.80
CA ALA A 38 1.56 -12.11 5.24
C ALA A 38 1.65 -12.28 6.76
N VAL A 39 2.28 -11.32 7.45
CA VAL A 39 2.42 -11.32 8.92
C VAL A 39 1.43 -10.38 9.61
N GLY A 40 0.43 -9.87 8.88
CA GLY A 40 -0.61 -9.01 9.41
C GLY A 40 -0.14 -7.57 9.65
N GLY A 41 0.82 -7.09 8.87
CA GLY A 41 1.21 -5.68 8.87
C GLY A 41 0.06 -4.74 8.48
N PRO A 42 0.19 -3.41 8.66
CA PRO A 42 -0.87 -2.46 8.34
C PRO A 42 -1.41 -2.57 6.91
N ILE A 43 -0.55 -2.90 5.94
CA ILE A 43 -0.95 -3.12 4.53
C ILE A 43 -1.94 -4.28 4.36
N ALA A 44 -1.97 -5.24 5.28
CA ALA A 44 -2.92 -6.36 5.28
C ALA A 44 -4.36 -5.93 5.64
N LEU A 45 -4.52 -4.75 6.25
CA LEU A 45 -5.77 -4.26 6.82
C LEU A 45 -6.44 -3.17 5.96
N VAL A 46 -5.82 -2.82 4.83
CA VAL A 46 -6.36 -1.87 3.87
C VAL A 46 -7.52 -2.53 3.13
N GLU A 47 -8.63 -1.82 3.03
CA GLU A 47 -9.81 -2.22 2.27
C GLU A 47 -10.07 -1.26 1.11
N GLU A 48 -10.83 -1.72 0.12
CA GLU A 48 -11.18 -0.90 -1.05
C GLU A 48 -11.91 0.38 -0.63
N GLY A 49 -11.49 1.52 -1.19
CA GLY A 49 -12.03 2.83 -0.85
C GLY A 49 -11.34 3.54 0.32
N ASP A 50 -10.42 2.88 1.04
CA ASP A 50 -9.60 3.56 2.05
C ASP A 50 -8.72 4.64 1.41
N ILE A 51 -8.60 5.79 2.07
CA ILE A 51 -7.73 6.87 1.61
C ILE A 51 -6.30 6.62 2.09
N ILE A 52 -5.35 6.49 1.16
CA ILE A 52 -3.92 6.44 1.46
C ILE A 52 -3.30 7.81 1.21
N ALA A 53 -2.80 8.45 2.28
CA ALA A 53 -2.06 9.69 2.20
C ALA A 53 -0.57 9.42 2.07
N ILE A 54 0.04 9.89 0.99
CA ILE A 54 1.48 9.77 0.72
C ILE A 54 2.08 11.18 0.77
N ASP A 55 3.01 11.40 1.70
CA ASP A 55 3.76 12.63 1.85
C ASP A 55 5.25 12.33 1.62
N ILE A 56 5.72 12.61 0.40
CA ILE A 56 7.11 12.35 0.01
C ILE A 56 8.09 13.28 0.76
N PRO A 57 7.86 14.60 0.88
CA PRO A 57 8.71 15.46 1.69
C PRO A 57 8.85 15.01 3.15
N ALA A 58 7.76 14.53 3.76
CA ALA A 58 7.78 14.04 5.14
C ALA A 58 8.23 12.57 5.28
N ASN A 59 8.50 11.87 4.17
CA ASN A 59 8.77 10.43 4.13
C ASN A 59 7.70 9.59 4.86
N ALA A 60 6.43 9.97 4.71
CA ALA A 60 5.33 9.37 5.44
C ALA A 60 4.28 8.78 4.50
N ILE A 61 3.74 7.62 4.88
CA ILE A 61 2.59 6.99 4.25
C ILE A 61 1.62 6.57 5.34
N ASN A 62 0.36 7.00 5.23
CA ASN A 62 -0.66 6.73 6.24
C ASN A 62 -1.96 6.32 5.56
N VAL A 63 -2.57 5.24 6.04
CA VAL A 63 -3.97 4.94 5.77
C VAL A 63 -4.83 5.83 6.65
N LYS A 64 -5.75 6.59 6.07
CA LYS A 64 -6.62 7.53 6.79
C LYS A 64 -7.86 6.81 7.33
N VAL A 65 -7.59 5.78 8.13
CA VAL A 65 -8.58 4.98 8.86
C VAL A 65 -8.24 5.10 10.35
N SER A 66 -9.25 5.17 11.20
CA SER A 66 -9.03 5.33 12.65
C SER A 66 -8.41 4.07 13.26
N ASP A 67 -7.69 4.23 14.36
CA ASP A 67 -7.01 3.13 15.03
C ASP A 67 -8.01 2.06 15.52
N GLU A 68 -9.23 2.47 15.88
CA GLU A 68 -10.30 1.55 16.30
C GLU A 68 -10.72 0.63 15.15
N VAL A 69 -10.95 1.18 13.96
CA VAL A 69 -11.33 0.40 12.78
C VAL A 69 -10.18 -0.53 12.36
N LEU A 70 -8.94 -0.04 12.39
CA LEU A 70 -7.77 -0.87 12.12
C LEU A 70 -7.62 -2.01 13.14
N ALA A 71 -7.91 -1.76 14.42
CA ALA A 71 -7.90 -2.78 15.46
C ALA A 71 -9.00 -3.83 15.23
N GLU A 72 -10.21 -3.42 14.85
CA GLU A 72 -11.29 -4.35 14.51
C GLU A 72 -10.95 -5.23 13.30
N ARG A 73 -10.37 -4.63 12.25
CA ARG A 73 -9.91 -5.37 11.07
C ARG A 73 -8.80 -6.34 11.43
N ARG A 74 -7.84 -5.91 12.26
CA ARG A 74 -6.75 -6.76 12.75
C ARG A 74 -7.26 -7.96 13.54
N ALA A 75 -8.29 -7.78 14.37
CA ALA A 75 -8.89 -8.87 15.15
C ALA A 75 -9.58 -9.93 14.26
N LYS A 76 -10.04 -9.54 13.07
CA LYS A 76 -10.66 -10.43 12.08
C LYS A 76 -9.65 -11.00 11.07
N TRP A 77 -8.43 -10.46 11.03
CA TRP A 77 -7.41 -10.88 10.08
C TRP A 77 -6.94 -12.30 10.40
N GLN A 78 -6.79 -13.11 9.35
CA GLN A 78 -6.21 -14.44 9.43
C GLN A 78 -5.08 -14.56 8.39
N PRO A 79 -3.95 -15.20 8.75
CA PRO A 79 -2.89 -15.48 7.79
C PRO A 79 -3.45 -16.28 6.61
N ARG A 80 -3.03 -15.92 5.39
CA ARG A 80 -3.31 -16.73 4.21
C ARG A 80 -2.26 -17.82 4.09
N GLU A 81 -2.67 -19.00 3.65
CA GLU A 81 -1.71 -20.06 3.32
C GLU A 81 -0.82 -19.62 2.14
N PRO A 82 0.48 -19.92 2.16
CA PRO A 82 1.42 -19.60 1.08
C PRO A 82 1.08 -20.25 -0.27
#